data_AF-A0A8B6BHB2-F1
#
_entry.id   AF-A0A8B6BHB2-F1
#
_cell.length_a   1.000
_cell.length_b   1.000
_cell.length_c   1.000
_cell.angle_alpha   90.00
_cell.angle_beta   90.00
_cell.angle_gamma   90.00
#
_symmetry.space_group_name_H-M   'P 1'
#
loop_
_entity.id
_entity.type
_entity.pdbx_description
1 polymer ?
#
loop_
_entity_poly.entity_id
_entity_poly.type
_entity_poly.pdbx_seq_one_letter_code
_entity_poly.pdbx_strand_id
1 'polypeptide(L)'
;MGAISFAAFLSISDEMFPGHVALCWYRIEQMWGVIGRRVPDYKIVVLHIGANNLWNDTPADVLTHYQSLVDSIRRVNPSCQILLSGLLPRGQDMFPVNTPKTPSQVHSTQKSPQKSALKTKSKTPHSKKKLHFNLETVSEEEIDTCPISPDEKKDNIITLDDTPPGKKRKLDFPSPPISIEIEQEKKQPWIGTLTQVDKKTISDSKCLTSDIVNYAQNILSKQFPLIQGFQNTCYAPVFCNQQKKWLSETSFTPTQAPAVQIHHTGHSHWVTSLTKQSNEVYLLDSMYDTLTTSSEIQLSQIYSHGKKRLLVKLPEVQKQTNSIDCGLFAIANAVEFCFTSFSGGIHVEFDTELLREHLVICLEKGEFIPFPKKKLA
;
A
#
# COMPACT_ATOMS: atom_id res chain seq x y z
N MET A 1 -18.64 -8.18 11.07
CA MET A 1 -18.60 -8.38 9.60
C MET A 1 -17.16 -8.21 9.17
N GLY A 2 -16.53 -9.30 8.72
CA GLY A 2 -15.09 -9.33 8.43
C GLY A 2 -14.77 -8.62 7.12
N ALA A 3 -13.79 -7.72 7.14
CA ALA A 3 -13.27 -7.08 5.95
C ALA A 3 -12.34 -8.06 5.22
N ILE A 4 -12.78 -8.58 4.08
CA ILE A 4 -11.92 -9.34 3.16
C ILE A 4 -11.30 -8.31 2.21
N SER A 5 -9.97 -8.22 2.24
CA SER A 5 -9.18 -7.42 1.30
C SER A 5 -9.06 -8.20 -0.02
N PHE A 6 -9.34 -7.53 -1.14
CA PHE A 6 -9.24 -8.09 -2.48
C PHE A 6 -8.14 -7.34 -3.25
N ALA A 7 -7.45 -8.02 -4.17
CA ALA A 7 -6.37 -7.45 -4.98
C ALA A 7 -6.53 -7.86 -6.44
N ALA A 8 -6.26 -6.95 -7.38
CA ALA A 8 -5.94 -7.30 -8.77
C ALA A 8 -4.45 -7.64 -8.87
N PHE A 9 -4.10 -8.61 -9.70
CA PHE A 9 -2.71 -8.99 -9.95
C PHE A 9 -2.40 -8.82 -11.44
N LEU A 10 -1.15 -8.53 -11.79
CA LEU A 10 -0.67 -8.66 -13.16
C LEU A 10 0.65 -9.41 -13.09
N SER A 11 0.80 -10.46 -13.88
CA SER A 11 2.01 -11.27 -14.00
C SER A 11 2.40 -11.29 -15.47
N ILE A 12 3.60 -10.88 -15.83
CA ILE A 12 4.04 -10.85 -17.23
C ILE A 12 5.24 -11.81 -17.37
N SER A 13 5.25 -12.65 -18.40
CA SER A 13 6.23 -13.71 -18.63
C SER A 13 6.79 -13.64 -20.06
N ASP A 14 8.09 -13.90 -20.18
CA ASP A 14 8.73 -14.30 -21.43
C ASP A 14 9.21 -15.75 -21.27
N GLU A 15 9.22 -16.50 -22.37
CA GLU A 15 9.44 -17.94 -22.44
C GLU A 15 10.63 -18.37 -21.55
N MET A 16 10.34 -18.95 -20.39
CA MET A 16 11.30 -19.54 -19.44
C MET A 16 12.28 -18.55 -18.73
N PHE A 17 11.72 -17.57 -18.01
CA PHE A 17 12.29 -16.75 -16.89
C PHE A 17 13.66 -16.07 -17.14
N PRO A 18 13.67 -14.74 -17.43
CA PRO A 18 13.78 -13.75 -16.33
C PRO A 18 12.89 -12.50 -16.54
N GLY A 19 12.47 -11.85 -15.45
CA GLY A 19 11.86 -10.50 -15.50
C GLY A 19 10.37 -10.39 -15.15
N HIS A 20 9.89 -11.12 -14.14
CA HIS A 20 8.49 -11.01 -13.69
C HIS A 20 8.27 -9.74 -12.86
N VAL A 21 7.30 -8.92 -13.26
CA VAL A 21 6.85 -7.75 -12.48
C VAL A 21 5.48 -8.07 -11.92
N ALA A 22 5.41 -8.31 -10.60
CA ALA A 22 4.16 -8.48 -9.89
C ALA A 22 3.71 -7.13 -9.35
N LEU A 23 2.65 -6.58 -9.94
CA LEU A 23 2.03 -5.34 -9.48
C LEU A 23 0.74 -5.68 -8.74
N CYS A 24 0.68 -5.27 -7.48
CA CYS A 24 -0.51 -5.35 -6.64
C CYS A 24 -0.92 -3.92 -6.24
N TRP A 25 -2.20 -3.75 -5.89
CA TRP A 25 -2.75 -2.52 -5.28
C TRP A 25 -2.89 -1.30 -6.20
N TYR A 26 -2.70 -1.44 -7.50
CA TYR A 26 -3.09 -0.42 -8.47
C TYR A 26 -4.56 -0.58 -8.86
N ARG A 27 -5.23 0.53 -9.10
CA ARG A 27 -6.48 0.51 -9.86
C ARG A 27 -6.18 0.25 -11.34
N ILE A 28 -7.12 -0.35 -12.06
CA ILE A 28 -6.91 -0.79 -13.45
C ILE A 28 -6.43 0.37 -14.34
N GLU A 29 -7.01 1.56 -14.15
CA GLU A 29 -6.71 2.78 -14.89
C GLU A 29 -5.31 3.36 -14.62
N GLN A 30 -4.62 2.88 -13.57
CA GLN A 30 -3.25 3.27 -13.21
C GLN A 30 -2.21 2.29 -13.75
N MET A 31 -2.61 1.05 -14.04
CA MET A 31 -1.67 -0.03 -14.37
C MET A 31 -0.82 0.29 -15.60
N TRP A 32 -1.39 0.94 -16.61
CA TRP A 32 -0.65 1.30 -17.82
C TRP A 32 0.54 2.24 -17.54
N GLY A 33 0.39 3.20 -16.63
CA GLY A 33 1.46 4.12 -16.26
C GLY A 33 2.67 3.41 -15.64
N VAL A 34 2.45 2.25 -15.04
CA VAL A 34 3.49 1.45 -14.38
C VAL A 34 4.13 0.45 -15.36
N ILE A 35 3.34 -0.23 -16.19
CA ILE A 35 3.86 -1.30 -17.07
C ILE A 35 4.22 -0.85 -18.47
N GLY A 36 3.65 0.24 -18.98
CA GLY A 36 3.60 0.53 -20.42
C GLY A 36 4.97 0.56 -21.10
N ARG A 37 6.01 0.98 -20.37
CA ARG A 37 7.40 1.02 -20.89
C ARG A 37 8.05 -0.35 -21.04
N ARG A 38 7.58 -1.37 -20.29
CA ARG A 38 8.14 -2.72 -20.28
C ARG A 38 7.34 -3.71 -21.13
N VAL A 39 6.09 -3.38 -21.48
CA VAL A 39 5.21 -4.23 -22.31
C VAL A 39 5.82 -4.69 -23.66
N PRO A 40 6.63 -3.89 -24.39
CA PRO A 40 7.31 -4.37 -25.59
C PRO A 40 8.19 -5.60 -25.36
N ASP A 41 8.72 -5.77 -24.15
CA ASP A 41 9.74 -6.76 -23.82
C ASP A 41 9.15 -8.12 -23.43
N TYR A 42 7.83 -8.29 -23.51
CA TYR A 42 7.14 -9.46 -22.97
C TYR A 42 6.28 -10.18 -24.00
N LYS A 43 6.42 -11.51 -24.08
CA LYS A 43 5.59 -12.35 -24.96
C LYS A 43 4.22 -12.66 -24.37
N ILE A 44 4.09 -12.73 -23.04
CA ILE A 44 2.86 -13.11 -22.35
C ILE A 44 2.56 -12.14 -21.21
N VAL A 45 1.39 -11.50 -21.23
CA VAL A 45 0.87 -10.65 -20.15
C VAL A 45 -0.34 -11.33 -19.50
N VAL A 46 -0.24 -11.67 -18.21
CA VAL A 46 -1.31 -12.28 -17.41
C VAL A 46 -1.96 -11.22 -16.52
N LEU A 47 -3.16 -10.75 -16.89
CA LEU A 47 -3.97 -9.84 -16.08
C LEU A 47 -4.89 -10.64 -15.17
N HIS A 48 -4.65 -10.59 -13.87
CA HIS A 48 -5.59 -11.08 -12.88
C HIS A 48 -6.60 -10.00 -12.50
N ILE A 49 -7.86 -10.32 -12.73
CA ILE A 49 -8.97 -9.42 -12.49
C ILE A 49 -9.27 -9.42 -10.99
N GLY A 50 -9.10 -8.27 -10.34
CA GLY A 50 -9.42 -8.08 -8.92
C GLY A 50 -10.45 -6.99 -8.67
N ALA A 51 -10.92 -6.91 -7.42
CA ALA A 51 -12.04 -6.07 -7.00
C ALA A 51 -11.67 -4.63 -6.58
N ASN A 52 -10.46 -4.17 -6.87
CA ASN A 52 -9.93 -2.87 -6.39
C ASN A 52 -10.71 -1.64 -6.88
N ASN A 53 -11.61 -1.82 -7.85
CA ASN A 53 -12.44 -0.78 -8.45
C ASN A 53 -13.93 -0.84 -7.99
N LEU A 54 -14.35 -1.89 -7.26
CA LEU A 54 -15.78 -2.19 -7.05
C LEU A 54 -16.55 -1.21 -6.15
N TRP A 55 -15.86 -0.33 -5.40
CA TRP A 55 -16.56 0.58 -4.48
C TRP A 55 -17.10 1.85 -5.16
N ASN A 56 -16.54 2.24 -6.31
CA ASN A 56 -16.92 3.46 -7.02
C ASN A 56 -17.27 3.24 -8.49
N ASP A 57 -16.89 2.12 -9.09
CA ASP A 57 -17.07 1.86 -10.52
C ASP A 57 -18.21 0.87 -10.75
N THR A 58 -19.05 1.12 -11.76
CA THR A 58 -20.04 0.13 -12.20
C THR A 58 -19.33 -1.03 -12.92
N PRO A 59 -19.97 -2.21 -13.06
CA PRO A 59 -19.40 -3.30 -13.86
C PRO A 59 -19.04 -2.89 -15.29
N ALA A 60 -19.78 -1.94 -15.88
CA ALA A 60 -19.50 -1.40 -17.21
C ALA A 60 -18.22 -0.54 -17.23
N ASP A 61 -18.01 0.27 -16.18
CA ASP A 61 -16.80 1.08 -16.03
C ASP A 61 -15.55 0.20 -15.86
N VAL A 62 -15.66 -0.83 -15.00
CA VAL A 62 -14.59 -1.81 -14.80
C VAL A 62 -14.22 -2.52 -16.11
N LEU A 63 -15.22 -2.95 -16.88
CA LEU A 63 -15.01 -3.58 -18.18
C LEU A 63 -14.32 -2.61 -19.15
N THR A 64 -14.74 -1.34 -19.16
CA THR A 64 -14.13 -0.29 -19.98
C THR A 64 -12.67 -0.07 -19.61
N HIS A 65 -12.32 -0.07 -18.33
CA HIS A 65 -10.93 0.05 -17.87
C HIS A 65 -10.07 -1.14 -18.30
N TYR A 66 -10.57 -2.38 -18.18
CA TYR A 66 -9.84 -3.56 -18.66
C TYR A 66 -9.66 -3.54 -20.18
N GLN A 67 -10.71 -3.16 -20.91
CA GLN A 67 -10.64 -3.05 -22.37
C GLN A 67 -9.57 -2.03 -22.79
N SER A 68 -9.57 -0.85 -22.17
CA SER A 68 -8.58 0.20 -22.42
C SER A 68 -7.15 -0.27 -22.13
N LEU A 69 -6.94 -1.00 -21.03
CA LEU A 69 -5.63 -1.56 -20.68
C LEU A 69 -5.17 -2.61 -21.69
N VAL A 70 -6.05 -3.53 -22.09
CA VAL A 70 -5.77 -4.55 -23.11
C VAL A 70 -5.45 -3.93 -24.46
N ASP A 71 -6.21 -2.91 -24.88
CA ASP A 71 -5.98 -2.20 -26.13
C ASP A 71 -4.62 -1.47 -26.11
N SER A 72 -4.25 -0.90 -24.97
CA SER A 72 -2.94 -0.25 -24.80
C SER A 72 -1.80 -1.26 -24.89
N ILE A 73 -1.94 -2.43 -24.26
CA ILE A 73 -0.95 -3.53 -24.37
C ILE A 73 -0.80 -3.97 -25.82
N ARG A 74 -1.91 -4.25 -26.51
CA ARG A 74 -1.90 -4.71 -27.91
C ARG A 74 -1.36 -3.66 -28.87
N ARG A 75 -1.59 -2.37 -28.62
CA ARG A 75 -1.05 -1.28 -29.45
C ARG A 75 0.47 -1.26 -29.44
N VAL A 76 1.06 -1.53 -28.28
CA VAL A 76 2.52 -1.48 -28.09
C VAL A 76 3.20 -2.81 -28.41
N ASN A 77 2.53 -3.94 -28.16
CA ASN A 77 3.02 -5.27 -28.48
C ASN A 77 1.89 -6.14 -29.07
N PRO A 78 1.65 -6.05 -30.40
CA PRO A 78 0.55 -6.77 -31.05
C PRO A 78 0.68 -8.30 -31.01
N SER A 79 1.91 -8.81 -30.88
CA SER A 79 2.23 -10.23 -30.77
C SER A 79 2.11 -10.79 -29.35
N CYS A 80 1.92 -9.94 -28.34
CA CYS A 80 1.80 -10.36 -26.95
C CYS A 80 0.54 -11.18 -26.72
N GLN A 81 0.68 -12.36 -26.13
CA GLN A 81 -0.44 -13.14 -25.61
C GLN A 81 -0.94 -12.50 -24.33
N ILE A 82 -2.25 -12.29 -24.20
CA ILE A 82 -2.85 -11.73 -22.98
C ILE A 82 -3.73 -12.80 -22.35
N LEU A 83 -3.38 -13.21 -21.13
CA LEU A 83 -4.15 -14.16 -20.34
C LEU A 83 -4.94 -13.39 -19.28
N LEU A 84 -6.27 -13.47 -19.34
CA LEU A 84 -7.13 -12.91 -18.29
C LEU A 84 -7.43 -14.01 -17.26
N SER A 85 -6.91 -13.85 -16.05
CA SER A 85 -7.20 -14.73 -14.93
C SER A 85 -8.29 -14.09 -14.07
N GLY A 86 -9.50 -14.64 -14.11
CA GLY A 86 -10.54 -14.22 -13.19
C GLY A 86 -10.24 -14.72 -11.78
N LEU A 87 -10.12 -13.83 -10.79
CA LEU A 87 -10.48 -14.22 -9.44
C LEU A 87 -12.01 -14.35 -9.44
N LEU A 88 -12.50 -15.58 -9.53
CA LEU A 88 -13.93 -15.88 -9.41
C LEU A 88 -14.49 -15.15 -8.17
N PRO A 89 -15.69 -14.55 -8.24
CA PRO A 89 -16.35 -14.07 -7.04
C PRO A 89 -16.42 -15.23 -6.06
N ARG A 90 -15.90 -15.06 -4.84
CA ARG A 90 -16.13 -16.06 -3.79
C ARG A 90 -17.65 -16.10 -3.60
N GLY A 91 -18.27 -17.21 -3.99
CA GLY A 91 -19.66 -17.48 -3.66
C GLY A 91 -19.85 -17.47 -2.14
N GLN A 92 -21.12 -17.49 -1.73
CA GLN A 92 -21.54 -17.54 -0.32
C GLN A 92 -20.66 -18.52 0.47
N ASP A 93 -20.24 -18.10 1.67
CA ASP A 93 -19.33 -18.85 2.54
C ASP A 93 -19.89 -20.26 2.80
N MET A 94 -19.30 -21.28 2.18
CA MET A 94 -19.73 -22.69 2.28
C MET A 94 -19.27 -23.35 3.59
N PHE A 95 -18.63 -22.60 4.48
CA PHE A 95 -18.20 -23.08 5.78
C PHE A 95 -19.24 -22.71 6.84
N PRO A 96 -19.97 -23.68 7.43
CA PRO A 96 -20.96 -23.39 8.46
C PRO A 96 -20.26 -22.80 9.68
N VAL A 97 -20.58 -21.54 10.00
CA VAL A 97 -20.21 -20.93 11.28
C VAL A 97 -21.00 -21.64 12.37
N ASN A 98 -20.34 -22.50 13.14
CA ASN A 98 -20.87 -23.01 14.40
C ASN A 98 -20.99 -21.83 15.39
N THR A 99 -22.15 -21.17 15.42
CA THR A 99 -22.50 -20.21 16.46
C THR A 99 -22.76 -20.92 17.78
N PRO A 100 -22.09 -20.58 18.89
CA PRO A 100 -22.50 -21.00 20.21
C PRO A 100 -23.85 -20.37 20.57
N LYS A 101 -24.78 -21.21 21.04
CA LYS A 101 -26.13 -20.83 21.46
C LYS A 101 -26.08 -19.84 22.63
N THR A 102 -26.84 -18.76 22.51
CA THR A 102 -27.30 -17.89 23.60
C THR A 102 -28.17 -18.66 24.58
N PRO A 103 -28.08 -18.44 25.90
CA PRO A 103 -29.14 -18.80 26.82
C PRO A 103 -30.15 -17.65 26.95
N SER A 104 -31.41 -18.03 26.76
CA SER A 104 -32.61 -17.20 26.82
C SER A 104 -32.87 -16.55 28.18
N GLN A 105 -33.69 -15.49 28.09
CA GLN A 105 -34.33 -14.71 29.13
C GLN A 105 -35.00 -15.52 30.25
N VAL A 106 -34.94 -15.00 31.47
CA VAL A 106 -35.97 -15.18 32.51
C VAL A 106 -36.28 -13.80 33.13
N HIS A 107 -37.57 -13.47 33.21
CA HIS A 107 -38.12 -12.24 33.77
C HIS A 107 -38.36 -12.31 35.28
N SER A 108 -38.40 -11.13 35.92
CA SER A 108 -39.13 -10.77 37.17
C SER A 108 -38.44 -11.16 38.51
N THR A 109 -38.33 -10.36 39.59
CA THR A 109 -39.00 -9.13 40.05
C THR A 109 -38.28 -8.52 41.28
N GLN A 110 -38.49 -7.22 41.52
CA GLN A 110 -38.54 -6.46 42.80
C GLN A 110 -37.28 -5.98 43.59
N LYS A 111 -37.34 -4.65 43.85
CA LYS A 111 -37.00 -3.84 45.05
C LYS A 111 -35.55 -3.34 45.30
N SER A 112 -35.48 -2.00 45.34
CA SER A 112 -34.48 -0.99 45.78
C SER A 112 -34.10 -1.03 47.29
N PRO A 113 -33.28 -0.11 47.88
CA PRO A 113 -32.18 0.76 47.38
C PRO A 113 -30.91 0.78 48.31
N GLN A 114 -29.91 1.60 47.93
CA GLN A 114 -28.92 2.34 48.75
C GLN A 114 -27.44 1.87 48.86
N LYS A 115 -26.58 2.88 48.61
CA LYS A 115 -25.34 3.31 49.33
C LYS A 115 -23.94 2.89 48.85
N SER A 116 -23.25 3.94 48.37
CA SER A 116 -21.93 4.45 48.80
C SER A 116 -20.65 3.68 48.48
N ALA A 117 -19.70 4.42 47.88
CA ALA A 117 -18.31 4.63 48.30
C ALA A 117 -17.27 4.45 47.18
N LEU A 118 -16.49 5.53 47.02
CA LEU A 118 -15.18 5.66 46.39
C LEU A 118 -14.35 4.37 46.30
N LYS A 119 -13.68 4.17 45.16
CA LYS A 119 -12.28 3.73 45.13
C LYS A 119 -11.57 4.17 43.84
N THR A 120 -10.35 4.62 44.06
CA THR A 120 -9.40 5.23 43.14
C THR A 120 -8.51 4.20 42.43
N LYS A 121 -8.01 4.61 41.25
CA LYS A 121 -6.77 4.20 40.55
C LYS A 121 -6.62 2.73 40.10
N SER A 122 -6.40 2.53 38.80
CA SER A 122 -5.13 1.96 38.33
C SER A 122 -4.86 2.24 36.84
N LYS A 123 -3.61 2.63 36.57
CA LYS A 123 -2.98 2.80 35.25
C LYS A 123 -2.99 1.46 34.48
N THR A 124 -3.24 1.51 33.18
CA THR A 124 -3.03 0.41 32.23
C THR A 124 -1.65 0.49 31.55
N PRO A 125 -1.10 -0.63 31.06
CA PRO A 125 0.32 -0.75 30.75
C PRO A 125 0.65 -0.41 29.28
N HIS A 126 1.71 0.39 29.08
CA HIS A 126 2.32 0.57 27.76
C HIS A 126 2.89 -0.77 27.24
N SER A 127 2.38 -1.21 26.09
CA SER A 127 2.90 -2.35 25.33
C SER A 127 4.31 -2.03 24.80
N LYS A 128 5.34 -2.68 25.36
CA LYS A 128 6.71 -2.65 24.83
C LYS A 128 6.94 -3.89 23.97
N LYS A 129 7.16 -3.75 22.67
CA LYS A 129 7.59 -4.85 21.79
C LYS A 129 9.09 -4.71 21.49
N LYS A 130 9.85 -5.78 21.71
CA LYS A 130 11.28 -5.88 21.33
C LYS A 130 11.35 -6.70 20.05
N LEU A 131 11.90 -6.14 18.98
CA LEU A 131 12.18 -6.87 17.75
C LEU A 131 13.52 -7.61 17.88
N HIS A 132 13.52 -8.88 17.47
CA HIS A 132 14.69 -9.74 17.40
C HIS A 132 14.98 -10.04 15.95
N PHE A 133 16.21 -9.79 15.50
CA PHE A 133 16.67 -10.17 14.17
C PHE A 133 17.73 -11.27 14.29
N ASN A 134 17.52 -12.40 13.63
CA ASN A 134 18.56 -13.42 13.44
C ASN A 134 19.33 -13.04 12.17
N LEU A 135 20.62 -12.74 12.33
CA LEU A 135 21.56 -12.57 11.24
C LEU A 135 22.38 -13.86 11.16
N GLU A 136 22.03 -14.75 10.24
CA GLU A 136 22.87 -15.90 9.91
C GLU A 136 23.84 -15.47 8.81
N THR A 137 25.12 -15.44 9.17
CA THR A 137 26.26 -15.34 8.26
C THR A 137 26.41 -16.67 7.53
N VAL A 138 26.27 -16.68 6.21
CA VAL A 138 26.57 -17.85 5.38
C VAL A 138 27.98 -17.68 4.82
N SER A 139 28.87 -18.59 5.21
CA SER A 139 30.21 -18.78 4.67
C SER A 139 30.18 -19.62 3.39
N GLU A 140 31.18 -19.37 2.54
CA GLU A 140 31.48 -20.07 1.28
C GLU A 140 31.95 -21.51 1.51
N GLU A 141 31.57 -22.43 0.61
CA GLU A 141 32.26 -23.67 0.19
C GLU A 141 31.41 -24.27 -0.97
N GLU A 142 31.86 -24.20 -2.23
CA GLU A 142 32.76 -25.09 -2.99
C GLU A 142 32.06 -26.24 -3.74
N ILE A 143 32.64 -26.49 -4.91
CA ILE A 143 32.18 -27.19 -6.12
C ILE A 143 32.13 -28.72 -5.95
N ASP A 144 31.15 -29.39 -6.55
CA ASP A 144 31.40 -30.74 -7.11
C ASP A 144 30.55 -31.02 -8.37
N THR A 145 31.18 -31.73 -9.30
CA THR A 145 30.84 -31.88 -10.72
C THR A 145 30.05 -33.17 -11.06
N CYS A 146 29.12 -33.06 -12.02
CA CYS A 146 28.73 -33.97 -13.14
C CYS A 146 28.79 -35.52 -13.00
N PRO A 147 27.92 -36.33 -13.68
CA PRO A 147 27.76 -36.25 -15.15
C PRO A 147 26.41 -36.64 -15.80
N ILE A 148 26.38 -36.32 -17.09
CA ILE A 148 25.42 -36.55 -18.19
C ILE A 148 25.27 -38.04 -18.55
N SER A 149 24.07 -38.51 -18.96
CA SER A 149 23.76 -39.24 -20.24
C SER A 149 22.30 -39.78 -20.28
N PRO A 150 21.77 -40.33 -21.41
CA PRO A 150 20.57 -39.78 -22.08
C PRO A 150 19.51 -40.87 -22.40
N ASP A 151 18.59 -40.53 -23.31
CA ASP A 151 17.65 -41.39 -24.06
C ASP A 151 16.31 -41.76 -23.38
N GLU A 152 15.19 -41.32 -23.96
CA GLU A 152 14.47 -42.12 -24.98
C GLU A 152 13.25 -41.38 -25.55
N LYS A 153 13.02 -41.61 -26.84
CA LYS A 153 11.90 -41.15 -27.67
C LYS A 153 10.56 -41.79 -27.27
N LYS A 154 9.45 -41.12 -27.56
CA LYS A 154 8.35 -41.74 -28.34
C LYS A 154 7.34 -40.71 -28.86
N ASP A 155 7.08 -40.86 -30.15
CA ASP A 155 6.12 -40.17 -30.99
C ASP A 155 4.67 -40.35 -30.53
N ASN A 156 3.80 -39.41 -30.91
CA ASN A 156 2.49 -39.74 -31.49
C ASN A 156 1.95 -38.57 -32.31
N ILE A 157 1.98 -38.77 -33.63
CA ILE A 157 1.31 -38.00 -34.68
C ILE A 157 -0.14 -38.50 -34.77
N ILE A 158 -1.12 -37.58 -34.78
CA ILE A 158 -2.44 -37.78 -35.42
C ILE A 158 -2.83 -36.49 -36.15
N THR A 159 -2.85 -36.58 -37.49
CA THR A 159 -3.63 -35.78 -38.45
C THR A 159 -4.69 -36.74 -39.03
N LEU A 160 -5.91 -36.40 -39.44
CA LEU A 160 -6.50 -35.36 -40.31
C LEU A 160 -8.01 -35.25 -39.92
N ASP A 161 -8.81 -34.22 -40.23
CA ASP A 161 -9.34 -33.92 -41.57
C ASP A 161 -10.18 -32.62 -41.62
N ASP A 162 -10.30 -32.08 -42.84
CA ASP A 162 -10.94 -30.85 -43.34
C ASP A 162 -12.47 -30.78 -43.17
N THR A 163 -13.14 -29.63 -42.95
CA THR A 163 -13.64 -28.59 -43.91
C THR A 163 -14.67 -27.68 -43.16
N PRO A 164 -15.31 -26.60 -43.70
CA PRO A 164 -14.94 -25.50 -44.62
C PRO A 164 -15.29 -24.08 -44.03
N PRO A 165 -15.09 -22.93 -44.75
CA PRO A 165 -15.02 -21.60 -44.12
C PRO A 165 -16.36 -20.83 -44.06
N GLY A 166 -16.66 -20.26 -42.88
CA GLY A 166 -17.82 -19.40 -42.62
C GLY A 166 -17.49 -17.90 -42.69
N LYS A 167 -18.31 -17.17 -43.44
CA LYS A 167 -18.25 -15.74 -43.80
C LYS A 167 -18.17 -14.78 -42.61
N LYS A 168 -17.21 -13.84 -42.62
CA LYS A 168 -17.17 -12.67 -41.71
C LYS A 168 -18.11 -11.56 -42.22
N ARG A 169 -19.14 -11.21 -41.45
CA ARG A 169 -19.89 -9.95 -41.62
C ARG A 169 -19.17 -8.84 -40.86
N LYS A 170 -18.83 -7.76 -41.56
CA LYS A 170 -18.28 -6.52 -41.02
C LYS A 170 -19.47 -5.67 -40.53
N LEU A 171 -19.55 -5.41 -39.22
CA LEU A 171 -20.48 -4.44 -38.64
C LEU A 171 -19.63 -3.25 -38.21
N ASP A 172 -19.68 -2.18 -39.01
CA ASP A 172 -19.06 -0.89 -38.68
C ASP A 172 -19.99 -0.16 -37.71
N PHE A 173 -19.55 0.02 -36.46
CA PHE A 173 -20.16 0.97 -35.52
C PHE A 173 -19.26 2.21 -35.44
N PRO A 174 -19.78 3.43 -35.68
CA PRO A 174 -19.00 4.64 -35.46
C PRO A 174 -18.77 4.84 -33.95
N SER A 175 -17.51 4.83 -33.53
CA SER A 175 -17.12 5.18 -32.17
C SER A 175 -17.34 6.69 -31.94
N PRO A 176 -18.02 7.11 -30.87
CA PRO A 176 -18.13 8.53 -30.54
C PRO A 176 -16.80 9.08 -29.99
N PRO A 177 -16.50 10.37 -30.20
CA PRO A 177 -15.23 10.99 -29.83
C PRO A 177 -15.23 11.35 -28.34
N ILE A 178 -15.13 10.36 -27.45
CA ILE A 178 -15.10 10.59 -25.99
C ILE A 178 -13.67 10.39 -25.43
N SER A 179 -12.77 9.78 -26.21
CA SER A 179 -11.46 9.31 -25.73
C SER A 179 -10.38 10.38 -25.56
N ILE A 180 -10.57 11.60 -26.06
CA ILE A 180 -9.50 12.61 -26.12
C ILE A 180 -9.47 13.50 -24.87
N GLU A 181 -10.61 13.77 -24.23
CA GLU A 181 -10.69 14.71 -23.10
C GLU A 181 -10.16 14.11 -21.78
N ILE A 182 -10.34 12.80 -21.55
CA ILE A 182 -9.91 12.13 -20.31
C ILE A 182 -8.37 11.96 -20.25
N GLU A 183 -7.67 11.87 -21.38
CA GLU A 183 -6.20 11.82 -21.39
C GLU A 183 -5.54 13.20 -21.19
N GLN A 184 -6.27 14.29 -21.44
CA GLN A 184 -5.74 15.66 -21.31
C GLN A 184 -5.70 16.15 -19.86
N GLU A 185 -6.61 15.69 -18.99
CA GLU A 185 -6.57 16.05 -17.55
C GLU A 185 -5.37 15.42 -16.81
N LYS A 186 -4.87 14.26 -17.24
CA LYS A 186 -3.76 13.53 -16.58
C LYS A 186 -2.39 14.19 -16.70
N LYS A 187 -2.26 15.34 -17.39
CA LYS A 187 -0.96 16.00 -17.64
C LYS A 187 -0.86 17.44 -17.15
N GLN A 188 -1.90 18.01 -16.55
CA GLN A 188 -1.80 19.38 -16.08
C GLN A 188 -0.96 19.43 -14.79
N PRO A 189 0.23 20.07 -14.82
CA PRO A 189 1.06 20.22 -13.63
C PRO A 189 0.31 21.08 -12.62
N TRP A 190 0.55 20.82 -11.34
CA TRP A 190 0.05 21.67 -10.26
C TRP A 190 1.21 22.36 -9.57
N ILE A 191 2.04 21.60 -8.84
CA ILE A 191 3.18 22.11 -8.08
C ILE A 191 4.30 21.08 -8.06
N GLY A 192 5.53 21.53 -8.33
CA GLY A 192 6.69 20.64 -8.38
C GLY A 192 6.48 19.42 -9.28
N THR A 193 6.51 18.22 -8.70
CA THR A 193 6.26 16.94 -9.40
C THR A 193 4.80 16.50 -9.36
N LEU A 194 3.92 17.21 -8.65
CA LEU A 194 2.51 16.90 -8.49
C LEU A 194 1.65 17.53 -9.59
N THR A 195 0.55 16.88 -9.91
CA THR A 195 -0.42 17.24 -10.94
C THR A 195 -1.75 17.71 -10.34
N GLN A 196 -2.66 18.21 -11.18
CA GLN A 196 -4.03 18.53 -10.74
C GLN A 196 -4.79 17.31 -10.23
N VAL A 197 -4.44 16.10 -10.68
CA VAL A 197 -5.01 14.84 -10.17
C VAL A 197 -4.62 14.63 -8.70
N ASP A 198 -3.41 15.00 -8.32
CA ASP A 198 -2.94 14.90 -6.93
C ASP A 198 -3.68 15.90 -6.04
N LYS A 199 -3.84 17.15 -6.50
CA LYS A 199 -4.66 18.17 -5.81
C LYS A 199 -6.07 17.64 -5.55
N LYS A 200 -6.72 17.13 -6.60
CA LYS A 200 -8.06 16.56 -6.53
C LYS A 200 -8.11 15.32 -5.64
N THR A 201 -7.06 14.50 -5.61
CA THR A 201 -6.97 13.35 -4.68
C THR A 201 -7.00 13.80 -3.22
N ILE A 202 -6.33 14.90 -2.89
CA ILE A 202 -6.37 15.48 -1.54
C ILE A 202 -7.77 16.04 -1.25
N SER A 203 -8.35 16.83 -2.16
CA SER A 203 -9.65 17.49 -1.96
C SER A 203 -10.85 16.53 -1.96
N ASP A 204 -10.85 15.49 -2.79
CA ASP A 204 -11.94 14.51 -2.95
C ASP A 204 -12.00 13.47 -1.81
N SER A 205 -11.26 13.66 -0.72
CA SER A 205 -11.17 12.69 0.36
C SER A 205 -10.76 11.29 -0.12
N LYS A 206 -9.67 11.19 -0.87
CA LYS A 206 -9.07 9.91 -1.30
C LYS A 206 -7.81 9.60 -0.50
N CYS A 207 -7.37 8.34 -0.53
CA CYS A 207 -6.08 7.93 0.02
C CYS A 207 -4.95 8.72 -0.64
N LEU A 208 -4.01 9.21 0.16
CA LEU A 208 -2.82 9.89 -0.38
C LEU A 208 -1.90 8.88 -1.07
N THR A 209 -1.35 9.31 -2.21
CA THR A 209 -0.37 8.55 -3.01
C THR A 209 1.05 8.73 -2.46
N SER A 210 1.95 7.84 -2.85
CA SER A 210 3.39 7.98 -2.54
C SER A 210 3.96 9.29 -3.07
N ASP A 211 3.48 9.80 -4.21
CA ASP A 211 3.97 11.06 -4.78
C ASP A 211 3.66 12.24 -3.87
N ILE A 212 2.43 12.33 -3.35
CA ILE A 212 2.02 13.37 -2.39
C ILE A 212 2.83 13.26 -1.09
N VAL A 213 2.96 12.04 -0.54
CA VAL A 213 3.69 11.81 0.71
C VAL A 213 5.18 12.13 0.55
N ASN A 214 5.82 11.69 -0.53
CA ASN A 214 7.22 11.97 -0.79
C ASN A 214 7.47 13.44 -1.07
N TYR A 215 6.55 14.12 -1.76
CA TYR A 215 6.66 15.56 -1.96
C TYR A 215 6.58 16.32 -0.62
N ALA A 216 5.69 15.92 0.28
CA ALA A 216 5.62 16.46 1.64
C ALA A 216 6.92 16.20 2.43
N GLN A 217 7.45 14.97 2.40
CA GLN A 217 8.73 14.65 3.04
C GLN A 217 9.89 15.49 2.49
N ASN A 218 9.90 15.77 1.18
CA ASN A 218 10.91 16.63 0.53
C ASN A 218 10.81 18.10 0.95
N ILE A 219 9.60 18.61 1.23
CA ILE A 219 9.46 19.95 1.83
C ILE A 219 10.04 19.92 3.25
N LEU A 220 9.67 18.92 4.06
CA LEU A 220 10.12 18.82 5.45
C LEU A 220 11.64 18.67 5.57
N SER A 221 12.28 17.88 4.70
CA SER A 221 13.74 17.72 4.71
C SER A 221 14.48 19.02 4.40
N LYS A 222 13.90 19.88 3.54
CA LYS A 222 14.45 21.21 3.24
C LYS A 222 14.19 22.21 4.35
N GLN A 223 12.99 22.18 4.93
CA GLN A 223 12.59 23.10 6.00
C GLN A 223 13.29 22.79 7.34
N PHE A 224 13.61 21.51 7.59
CA PHE A 224 14.24 21.03 8.82
C PHE A 224 15.53 20.23 8.52
N PRO A 225 16.61 20.88 8.03
CA PRO A 225 17.81 20.19 7.55
C PRO A 225 18.61 19.44 8.63
N LEU A 226 18.33 19.71 9.91
CA LEU A 226 18.95 19.01 11.05
C LEU A 226 18.20 17.71 11.44
N ILE A 227 17.02 17.47 10.88
CA ILE A 227 16.23 16.26 11.11
C ILE A 227 16.50 15.31 9.94
N GLN A 228 17.07 14.14 10.25
CA GLN A 228 17.34 13.10 9.25
C GLN A 228 16.08 12.28 8.92
N GLY A 229 16.21 11.34 7.97
CA GLY A 229 15.10 10.53 7.50
C GLY A 229 14.54 11.08 6.19
N PHE A 230 13.22 11.20 6.10
CA PHE A 230 12.49 11.69 4.91
C PHE A 230 12.87 10.99 3.59
N GLN A 231 13.24 9.73 3.67
CA GLN A 231 13.61 8.92 2.52
C GLN A 231 12.39 8.55 1.68
N ASN A 232 12.61 8.21 0.42
CA ASN A 232 11.54 7.88 -0.51
C ASN A 232 10.78 6.62 -0.03
N THR A 233 9.46 6.74 0.10
CA THR A 233 8.61 5.65 0.58
C THR A 233 8.52 4.47 -0.38
N CYS A 234 8.89 4.64 -1.64
CA CYS A 234 8.93 3.56 -2.64
C CYS A 234 10.03 2.53 -2.38
N TYR A 235 10.95 2.79 -1.44
CA TYR A 235 11.93 1.81 -0.96
C TYR A 235 11.31 0.75 -0.03
N ALA A 236 10.04 0.92 0.34
CA ALA A 236 9.31 -0.02 1.19
C ALA A 236 9.33 -1.44 0.58
N PRO A 237 9.72 -2.46 1.36
CA PRO A 237 9.77 -3.81 0.85
C PRO A 237 8.36 -4.37 0.62
N VAL A 238 8.22 -5.14 -0.45
CA VAL A 238 6.99 -5.82 -0.87
C VAL A 238 7.19 -7.33 -0.81
N PHE A 239 6.21 -8.05 -0.26
CA PHE A 239 6.29 -9.50 -0.17
C PHE A 239 6.04 -10.16 -1.54
N CYS A 240 7.03 -10.89 -2.04
CA CYS A 240 6.90 -11.69 -3.25
C CYS A 240 6.39 -13.09 -2.91
N ASN A 241 5.14 -13.38 -3.25
CA ASN A 241 4.51 -14.68 -3.00
C ASN A 241 5.22 -15.85 -3.70
N GLN A 242 5.79 -15.62 -4.88
CA GLN A 242 6.48 -16.64 -5.66
C GLN A 242 7.81 -17.03 -5.02
N GLN A 243 8.61 -16.03 -4.67
CA GLN A 243 9.94 -16.24 -4.08
C GLN A 243 9.89 -16.41 -2.56
N LYS A 244 8.70 -16.30 -1.95
CA LYS A 244 8.45 -16.36 -0.50
C LYS A 244 9.39 -15.45 0.31
N LYS A 245 9.76 -14.30 -0.26
CA LYS A 245 10.68 -13.34 0.35
C LYS A 245 10.22 -11.90 0.14
N TRP A 246 10.68 -11.04 1.04
CA TRP A 246 10.52 -9.59 0.90
C TRP A 246 11.53 -9.07 -0.12
N LEU A 247 11.03 -8.34 -1.11
CA LEU A 247 11.82 -7.70 -2.15
C LEU A 247 11.81 -6.19 -1.94
N SER A 248 12.95 -5.55 -2.19
CA SER A 248 13.02 -4.11 -2.37
C SER A 248 14.01 -3.80 -3.49
N GLU A 249 13.66 -2.87 -4.38
CA GLU A 249 14.57 -2.40 -5.44
C GLU A 249 15.71 -1.55 -4.85
N THR A 250 15.49 -0.92 -3.69
CA THR A 250 16.46 -0.03 -3.03
C THR A 250 16.24 -0.08 -1.52
N SER A 251 17.31 -0.21 -0.74
CA SER A 251 17.23 -0.19 0.72
C SER A 251 17.19 1.24 1.27
N PHE A 252 16.47 1.41 2.37
CA PHE A 252 16.64 2.61 3.18
C PHE A 252 18.08 2.71 3.71
N THR A 253 18.62 3.92 3.77
CA THR A 253 19.91 4.21 4.37
C THR A 253 19.75 4.41 5.88
N PRO A 254 20.69 3.93 6.71
CA PRO A 254 20.70 4.23 8.14
C PRO A 254 20.75 5.74 8.42
N THR A 255 20.05 6.21 9.45
CA THR A 255 19.98 7.64 9.82
C THR A 255 20.21 7.87 11.31
N GLN A 256 20.89 8.96 11.66
CA GLN A 256 21.08 9.37 13.05
C GLN A 256 19.93 10.20 13.58
N ALA A 257 19.75 10.21 14.90
CA ALA A 257 18.79 11.06 15.56
C ALA A 257 19.25 12.55 15.56
N PRO A 258 18.32 13.54 15.55
CA PRO A 258 16.88 13.35 15.43
C PRO A 258 16.47 12.96 14.01
N ALA A 259 15.50 12.05 13.89
CA ALA A 259 15.03 11.59 12.59
C ALA A 259 13.53 11.32 12.57
N VAL A 260 12.92 11.55 11.41
CA VAL A 260 11.50 11.29 11.11
C VAL A 260 11.40 10.61 9.75
N GLN A 261 10.56 9.58 9.67
CA GLN A 261 10.30 8.87 8.43
C GLN A 261 8.82 8.53 8.31
N ILE A 262 8.21 8.81 7.16
CA ILE A 262 6.91 8.26 6.81
C ILE A 262 7.13 6.93 6.09
N HIS A 263 6.35 5.91 6.45
CA HIS A 263 6.46 4.56 5.92
C HIS A 263 5.18 4.15 5.22
N HIS A 264 5.33 3.45 4.10
CA HIS A 264 4.27 2.62 3.56
C HIS A 264 4.39 1.22 4.17
N THR A 265 3.34 0.71 4.81
CA THR A 265 3.40 -0.57 5.57
C THR A 265 3.29 -1.82 4.69
N GLY A 266 3.22 -1.66 3.37
CA GLY A 266 2.95 -2.72 2.40
C GLY A 266 1.48 -3.14 2.30
N HIS A 267 0.60 -2.52 3.09
CA HIS A 267 -0.83 -2.86 3.18
C HIS A 267 -1.73 -1.64 2.96
N SER A 268 -1.40 -0.78 1.99
CA SER A 268 -2.15 0.45 1.69
C SER A 268 -2.37 1.35 2.92
N HIS A 269 -1.35 1.42 3.78
CA HIS A 269 -1.41 2.17 5.03
C HIS A 269 -0.11 2.92 5.27
N TRP A 270 -0.24 4.09 5.89
CA TRP A 270 0.85 5.03 6.14
C TRP A 270 1.02 5.23 7.65
N VAL A 271 2.27 5.21 8.10
CA VAL A 271 2.64 5.43 9.50
C VAL A 271 3.87 6.33 9.58
N THR A 272 4.07 6.99 10.71
CA THR A 272 5.23 7.85 10.93
C THR A 272 6.11 7.27 12.02
N SER A 273 7.39 7.11 11.76
CA SER A 273 8.37 6.83 12.79
C SER A 273 9.20 8.05 13.13
N LEU A 274 9.68 8.10 14.37
CA LEU A 274 10.53 9.16 14.85
C LEU A 274 11.45 8.70 15.96
N THR A 275 12.59 9.35 16.05
CA THR A 275 13.56 9.14 17.12
C THR A 275 14.20 10.47 17.50
N LYS A 276 14.26 10.73 18.81
CA LYS A 276 14.96 11.91 19.35
C LYS A 276 16.42 11.61 19.69
N GLN A 277 16.70 10.36 20.05
CA GLN A 277 17.99 9.90 20.55
C GLN A 277 18.22 8.48 20.06
N SER A 278 19.48 8.16 19.76
CA SER A 278 19.90 6.84 19.33
C SER A 278 19.49 5.80 20.38
N ASN A 279 18.51 4.93 20.06
CA ASN A 279 18.12 3.65 20.70
C ASN A 279 16.61 3.46 20.82
N GLU A 280 15.81 4.52 20.74
CA GLU A 280 14.36 4.42 20.84
C GLU A 280 13.69 5.02 19.62
N VAL A 281 12.81 4.24 19.00
CA VAL A 281 11.98 4.67 17.88
C VAL A 281 10.54 4.62 18.32
N TYR A 282 9.80 5.68 18.03
CA TYR A 282 8.35 5.72 18.21
C TYR A 282 7.71 5.52 16.85
N LEU A 283 6.70 4.67 16.77
CA LEU A 283 5.90 4.46 15.57
C LEU A 283 4.47 4.92 15.85
N LEU A 284 4.07 5.97 15.14
CA LEU A 284 2.79 6.64 15.26
C LEU A 284 1.89 6.09 14.17
N ASP A 285 0.83 5.42 14.60
CA ASP A 285 -0.12 4.76 13.72
C ASP A 285 -1.54 5.21 14.10
N SER A 286 -2.18 5.93 13.18
CA SER A 286 -3.54 6.46 13.34
C SER A 286 -4.62 5.41 13.15
N MET A 287 -4.31 4.21 12.64
CA MET A 287 -5.32 3.17 12.35
C MET A 287 -5.12 1.93 13.23
N TYR A 288 -3.90 1.44 13.35
CA TYR A 288 -3.58 0.20 14.04
C TYR A 288 -2.64 0.43 15.21
N ASP A 289 -2.41 -0.62 16.01
CA ASP A 289 -1.43 -0.64 17.11
C ASP A 289 -0.45 -1.81 16.95
N THR A 290 -0.12 -2.12 15.69
CA THR A 290 0.71 -3.27 15.33
C THR A 290 1.75 -2.93 14.26
N LEU A 291 2.91 -3.58 14.39
CA LEU A 291 3.95 -3.56 13.37
C LEU A 291 3.61 -4.56 12.27
N THR A 292 3.76 -4.15 11.02
CA THR A 292 3.81 -5.09 9.88
C THR A 292 5.25 -5.50 9.64
N THR A 293 5.46 -6.67 9.03
CA THR A 293 6.81 -7.12 8.66
C THR A 293 7.52 -6.15 7.72
N SER A 294 6.79 -5.48 6.81
CA SER A 294 7.37 -4.43 5.97
C SER A 294 7.90 -3.28 6.82
N SER A 295 7.12 -2.80 7.79
CA SER A 295 7.56 -1.75 8.71
C SER A 295 8.74 -2.20 9.56
N GLU A 296 8.78 -3.45 10.04
CA GLU A 296 9.91 -3.98 10.81
C GLU A 296 11.22 -3.95 10.01
N ILE A 297 11.17 -4.37 8.74
CA ILE A 297 12.33 -4.32 7.84
C ILE A 297 12.78 -2.88 7.65
N GLN A 298 11.87 -1.96 7.34
CA GLN A 298 12.20 -0.53 7.14
C GLN A 298 12.84 0.08 8.39
N LEU A 299 12.20 -0.10 9.56
CA LEU A 299 12.72 0.42 10.83
C LEU A 299 14.10 -0.15 11.16
N SER A 300 14.34 -1.42 10.85
CA SER A 300 15.65 -2.04 11.05
C SER A 300 16.71 -1.43 10.14
N GLN A 301 16.42 -1.19 8.87
CA GLN A 301 17.35 -0.56 7.92
C GLN A 301 17.70 0.86 8.35
N ILE A 302 16.71 1.63 8.80
CA ILE A 302 16.90 3.06 9.12
C ILE A 302 17.55 3.26 10.49
N TYR A 303 17.13 2.52 11.52
CA TYR A 303 17.44 2.86 12.91
C TYR A 303 18.29 1.83 13.67
N SER A 304 18.44 0.60 13.18
CA SER A 304 19.16 -0.44 13.95
C SER A 304 20.65 -0.14 14.08
N HIS A 305 21.28 0.48 13.07
CA HIS A 305 22.72 0.72 13.02
C HIS A 305 23.54 -0.56 13.33
N GLY A 306 23.13 -1.70 12.77
CA GLY A 306 23.78 -3.00 12.99
C GLY A 306 23.51 -3.63 14.36
N LYS A 307 22.67 -3.02 15.20
CA LYS A 307 22.27 -3.60 16.49
C LYS A 307 21.30 -4.76 16.24
N LYS A 308 21.48 -5.84 17.02
CA LYS A 308 20.60 -7.02 17.00
C LYS A 308 19.15 -6.74 17.44
N ARG A 309 18.92 -5.62 18.13
CA ARG A 309 17.62 -5.25 18.70
C ARG A 309 17.37 -3.76 18.52
N LEU A 310 16.14 -3.44 18.13
CA LEU A 310 15.61 -2.08 18.07
C LEU A 310 14.40 -1.99 19.01
N LEU A 311 14.40 -0.99 19.90
CA LEU A 311 13.26 -0.72 20.75
C LEU A 311 12.27 0.18 20.01
N VAL A 312 11.12 -0.38 19.65
CA VAL A 312 10.02 0.35 19.01
C VAL A 312 8.88 0.53 20.01
N LYS A 313 8.48 1.78 20.24
CA LYS A 313 7.34 2.17 21.08
C LYS A 313 6.19 2.55 20.17
N LEU A 314 4.99 2.03 20.45
CA LEU A 314 3.77 2.39 19.75
C LEU A 314 2.92 3.24 20.70
N PRO A 315 3.14 4.56 20.75
CA PRO A 315 2.30 5.44 21.56
C PRO A 315 0.85 5.45 21.07
N GLU A 316 -0.08 5.71 21.98
CA GLU A 316 -1.44 6.07 21.62
C GLU A 316 -1.45 7.49 21.04
N VAL A 317 -1.91 7.60 19.80
CA VAL A 317 -2.08 8.86 19.07
C VAL A 317 -3.54 9.01 18.67
N GLN A 318 -3.95 10.21 18.22
CA GLN A 318 -5.30 10.38 17.69
C GLN A 318 -5.55 9.38 16.56
N LYS A 319 -6.58 8.55 16.72
CA LYS A 319 -7.00 7.59 15.72
C LYS A 319 -7.81 8.28 14.63
N GLN A 320 -7.59 7.87 13.39
CA GLN A 320 -8.44 8.27 12.27
C GLN A 320 -9.80 7.57 12.37
N THR A 321 -10.85 8.23 11.90
CA THR A 321 -12.23 7.72 11.94
C THR A 321 -12.67 7.06 10.63
N ASN A 322 -11.80 7.04 9.61
CA ASN A 322 -12.06 6.50 8.28
C ASN A 322 -10.88 5.64 7.80
N SER A 323 -10.97 5.03 6.61
CA SER A 323 -9.92 4.18 6.05
C SER A 323 -8.92 4.88 5.12
N ILE A 324 -9.06 6.20 4.93
CA ILE A 324 -8.40 6.94 3.83
C ILE A 324 -7.38 7.99 4.30
N ASP A 325 -7.46 8.44 5.56
CA ASP A 325 -6.66 9.56 6.07
C ASP A 325 -5.32 9.15 6.68
N CYS A 326 -4.91 7.88 6.60
CA CYS A 326 -3.66 7.43 7.22
C CYS A 326 -2.44 8.21 6.73
N GLY A 327 -2.38 8.52 5.42
CA GLY A 327 -1.33 9.36 4.86
C GLY A 327 -1.36 10.80 5.40
N LEU A 328 -2.55 11.34 5.63
CA LEU A 328 -2.75 12.69 6.14
C LEU A 328 -2.30 12.79 7.61
N PHE A 329 -2.70 11.83 8.44
CA PHE A 329 -2.23 11.71 9.82
C PHE A 329 -0.72 11.45 9.90
N ALA A 330 -0.16 10.63 9.00
CA ALA A 330 1.28 10.41 8.95
C ALA A 330 2.05 11.71 8.69
N ILE A 331 1.62 12.51 7.70
CA ILE A 331 2.21 13.83 7.41
C ILE A 331 2.02 14.77 8.61
N ALA A 332 0.81 14.85 9.19
CA ALA A 332 0.54 15.74 10.32
C ALA A 332 1.40 15.40 11.55
N ASN A 333 1.57 14.12 11.87
CA ASN A 333 2.45 13.66 12.94
C ASN A 333 3.93 13.97 12.65
N ALA A 334 4.38 13.84 11.40
CA ALA A 334 5.73 14.19 11.00
C ALA A 334 5.99 15.70 11.18
N VAL A 335 5.06 16.54 10.70
CA VAL A 335 5.09 18.00 10.88
C VAL A 335 5.14 18.36 12.37
N GLU A 336 4.26 17.77 13.17
CA GLU A 336 4.19 18.04 14.61
C GLU A 336 5.52 17.72 15.31
N PHE A 337 6.18 16.60 14.97
CA PHE A 337 7.51 16.30 15.49
C PHE A 337 8.52 17.37 15.08
N CYS A 338 8.54 17.77 13.81
CA CYS A 338 9.53 18.74 13.32
C CYS A 338 9.44 20.08 14.07
N PHE A 339 8.22 20.54 14.34
CA PHE A 339 8.00 21.80 15.06
C PHE A 339 8.24 21.70 16.57
N THR A 340 7.94 20.56 17.19
CA THR A 340 7.96 20.45 18.66
C THR A 340 9.17 19.67 19.20
N SER A 341 9.90 18.94 18.36
CA SER A 341 10.88 17.94 18.80
C SER A 341 10.32 16.96 19.85
N PHE A 342 9.00 16.68 19.79
CA PHE A 342 8.27 15.91 20.81
C PHE A 342 8.43 16.45 22.25
N SER A 343 8.69 17.75 22.41
CA SER A 343 8.63 18.40 23.72
C SER A 343 7.19 18.57 24.22
N GLY A 344 6.21 18.45 23.33
CA GLY A 344 4.78 18.38 23.65
C GLY A 344 4.30 16.99 24.07
N GLY A 345 3.05 16.92 24.54
CA GLY A 345 2.39 15.65 24.82
C GLY A 345 2.23 14.80 23.57
N ILE A 346 2.30 13.48 23.74
CA ILE A 346 2.10 12.49 22.66
C ILE A 346 0.66 12.56 22.10
N HIS A 347 -0.29 13.00 22.92
CA HIS A 347 -1.68 13.23 22.52
C HIS A 347 -1.82 14.61 21.89
N VAL A 348 -1.79 14.63 20.56
CA VAL A 348 -2.17 15.79 19.74
C VAL A 348 -3.50 15.47 19.09
N GLU A 349 -4.48 16.36 19.28
CA GLU A 349 -5.79 16.28 18.63
C GLU A 349 -5.86 17.28 17.48
N PHE A 350 -5.62 16.79 16.28
CA PHE A 350 -5.80 17.50 15.03
C PHE A 350 -7.29 17.77 14.75
N ASP A 351 -7.54 18.93 14.15
CA ASP A 351 -8.83 19.27 13.57
C ASP A 351 -8.98 18.61 12.20
N THR A 352 -9.60 17.43 12.17
CA THR A 352 -9.72 16.57 10.99
C THR A 352 -10.43 17.23 9.82
N GLU A 353 -11.32 18.19 10.08
CA GLU A 353 -12.08 18.89 9.03
C GLU A 353 -11.17 19.81 8.20
N LEU A 354 -10.10 20.33 8.82
CA LEU A 354 -9.19 21.30 8.19
C LEU A 354 -7.92 20.66 7.63
N LEU A 355 -7.61 19.40 7.98
CA LEU A 355 -6.34 18.76 7.61
C LEU A 355 -6.11 18.73 6.09
N ARG A 356 -7.12 18.37 5.28
CA ARG A 356 -6.96 18.22 3.83
C ARG A 356 -6.71 19.55 3.13
N GLU A 357 -7.51 20.56 3.44
CA GLU A 357 -7.32 21.92 2.91
C GLU A 357 -5.96 22.49 3.35
N HIS A 358 -5.60 22.30 4.61
CA HIS A 358 -4.32 22.75 5.15
C HIS A 358 -3.12 22.09 4.45
N LEU A 359 -3.23 20.79 4.13
CA LEU A 359 -2.20 20.09 3.36
C LEU A 359 -2.02 20.75 1.99
N VAL A 360 -3.10 21.00 1.24
CA VAL A 360 -3.05 21.68 -0.07
C VAL A 360 -2.32 23.02 0.05
N ILE A 361 -2.69 23.84 1.04
CA ILE A 361 -2.07 25.15 1.28
C ILE A 361 -0.56 25.03 1.54
N CYS A 362 -0.14 24.08 2.39
CA CYS A 362 1.27 23.88 2.70
C CYS A 362 2.06 23.39 1.47
N LEU A 363 1.49 22.49 0.68
CA LEU A 363 2.12 21.98 -0.54
C LEU A 363 2.29 23.10 -1.59
N GLU A 364 1.30 23.97 -1.76
CA GLU A 364 1.37 25.11 -2.69
C GLU A 364 2.37 26.17 -2.25
N LYS A 365 2.49 26.40 -0.95
CA LYS A 365 3.50 27.31 -0.40
C LYS A 365 4.91 26.72 -0.43
N GLY A 366 5.04 25.40 -0.58
CA GLY A 366 6.33 24.72 -0.48
C GLY A 366 6.93 24.77 0.93
N GLU A 367 6.09 24.99 1.95
CA GLU A 367 6.47 25.13 3.35
C GLU A 367 5.33 24.65 4.24
N PHE A 368 5.63 23.86 5.26
CA PHE A 368 4.65 23.47 6.26
C PHE A 368 4.60 24.47 7.41
N ILE A 369 3.40 24.72 7.90
CA ILE A 369 3.14 25.25 9.25
C ILE A 369 2.42 24.17 10.06
N PRO A 370 2.43 24.22 11.41
CA PRO A 370 1.74 23.23 12.24
C PRO A 370 0.30 23.03 11.79
N PHE A 371 -0.14 21.78 11.73
CA PHE A 371 -1.51 21.47 11.35
C PHE A 371 -2.52 22.00 12.40
N PRO A 372 -3.74 22.37 11.98
CA PRO A 372 -4.78 22.83 12.89
C PRO A 372 -5.11 21.77 13.95
N LYS A 373 -5.29 22.22 15.19
CA LYS A 373 -5.61 21.38 16.34
C LYS A 373 -6.95 21.80 16.91
N LYS A 374 -7.70 20.85 17.45
CA LYS A 374 -8.91 21.18 18.21
C LYS A 374 -8.51 22.02 19.42
N LYS A 375 -9.26 23.09 19.67
CA LYS A 375 -9.13 23.81 20.95
C LYS A 375 -9.52 22.84 22.06
N LEU A 376 -8.64 22.67 23.04
CA LEU A 376 -9.03 22.00 24.28
C LEU A 376 -10.19 22.81 24.87
N ALA A 377 -11.36 22.16 24.94
CA ALA A 377 -12.57 22.75 25.50
C ALA A 377 -12.46 22.92 27.01
#